data_AF-A0A087SUJ5-F1
#
_entry.id   AF-A0A087SUJ5-F1
#
_cell.length_a   1.000
_cell.length_b   1.000
_cell.length_c   1.000
_cell.angle_alpha   90.00
_cell.angle_beta   90.00
_cell.angle_gamma   90.00
#
_symmetry.space_group_name_H-M   'P 1'
#
loop_
_entity.id
_entity.type
_entity.pdbx_description
1 polymer ?
#
loop_
_entity_poly.entity_id
_entity_poly.type
_entity_poly.pdbx_seq_one_letter_code
_entity_poly.pdbx_strand_id
1 'polypeptide(L)' 'MAPQFMKLKPDQNQLLTPFDYDSIMLYGSYTFSKDRANKLMTMVGKNNLFLKDVVRKYFMSKSDIIRIKKLYNCH' A
#
# COMPACT_ATOMS: atom_id res chain seq x y z
N MET A 1 8.90 19.19 0.01
CA MET A 1 8.28 17.89 0.33
C MET A 1 7.18 17.62 -0.69
N ALA A 2 7.15 16.45 -1.32
CA ALA A 2 6.03 16.07 -2.20
C ALA A 2 4.82 15.65 -1.36
N PRO A 3 3.57 15.85 -1.81
CA PRO A 3 2.36 15.36 -1.13
C PRO A 3 2.24 13.82 -1.15
N GLN A 4 1.93 13.21 0.00
CA GLN A 4 2.03 11.76 0.26
C GLN A 4 0.88 10.93 -0.33
N PHE A 5 -0.27 11.55 -0.60
CA PHE A 5 -1.49 10.88 -1.09
C PHE A 5 -1.80 11.17 -2.56
N MET A 6 -0.89 11.82 -3.27
CA MET A 6 -1.05 12.02 -4.72
C MET A 6 -0.86 10.70 -5.45
N LYS A 7 -1.78 10.39 -6.36
CA LYS A 7 -1.68 9.21 -7.21
C LYS A 7 -0.57 9.41 -8.24
N LEU A 8 0.11 8.33 -8.58
CA LEU A 8 0.98 8.28 -9.75
C LEU A 8 0.15 8.53 -11.02
N LYS A 9 0.77 9.15 -12.03
CA LYS A 9 0.17 9.30 -13.35
C LYS A 9 0.07 7.93 -14.06
N PRO A 10 -0.80 7.77 -15.07
CA PRO A 10 -0.96 6.50 -15.77
C PRO A 10 0.35 5.94 -16.37
N ASP A 11 1.21 6.81 -16.90
CA ASP A 11 2.53 6.47 -17.46
C ASP A 11 3.56 6.07 -16.38
N GLN A 12 3.32 6.44 -15.13
CA GLN A 12 4.17 6.12 -13.99
C GLN A 12 3.69 4.88 -13.22
N ASN A 13 2.47 4.41 -13.50
CA ASN A 13 1.81 3.36 -12.72
C ASN A 13 1.80 2.04 -13.49
N GLN A 14 2.72 1.13 -13.14
CA GLN A 14 2.80 -0.19 -13.74
C GLN A 14 1.92 -1.20 -12.99
N LEU A 15 0.77 -1.55 -13.59
CA LEU A 15 -0.20 -2.49 -13.01
C LEU A 15 0.12 -3.96 -13.36
N LEU A 16 1.08 -4.55 -12.66
CA LEU A 16 1.55 -5.93 -12.93
C LEU A 16 0.75 -7.02 -12.20
N THR A 17 0.00 -6.65 -11.16
CA THR A 17 -0.96 -7.52 -10.45
C THR A 17 -2.15 -6.67 -9.97
N PRO A 18 -3.29 -7.29 -9.59
CA PRO A 18 -4.40 -6.58 -8.96
C PRO A 18 -3.99 -5.80 -7.69
N PHE A 19 -4.85 -4.86 -7.27
CA PHE A 19 -4.63 -4.12 -6.04
C PHE A 19 -4.62 -5.07 -4.83
N ASP A 20 -3.63 -4.89 -3.96
CA ASP A 20 -3.35 -5.80 -2.86
C ASP A 20 -3.28 -5.04 -1.53
N TYR A 21 -4.25 -5.29 -0.66
CA TYR A 21 -4.35 -4.65 0.65
C TYR A 21 -3.27 -5.14 1.64
N ASP A 22 -2.68 -6.31 1.38
CA ASP A 22 -1.66 -6.92 2.24
C ASP A 22 -0.24 -6.61 1.79
N SER A 23 -0.07 -5.89 0.68
CA SER A 23 1.24 -5.50 0.15
C SER A 23 2.09 -4.80 1.23
N ILE A 24 3.37 -5.14 1.30
CA ILE A 24 4.34 -4.52 2.21
C ILE A 24 4.48 -3.01 1.94
N MET A 25 4.20 -2.60 0.70
CA MET A 25 4.29 -1.20 0.25
C MET A 25 3.04 -0.38 0.55
N LEU A 26 1.93 -1.00 0.97
CA LEU A 26 0.70 -0.27 1.28
C LEU A 26 0.74 0.29 2.71
N TYR A 27 0.61 1.61 2.83
CA TYR A 27 0.46 2.32 4.10
C TYR A 27 -0.73 1.82 4.93
N GLY A 28 -0.60 1.92 6.26
CA GLY A 28 -1.68 1.60 7.19
C GLY A 28 -2.69 2.74 7.35
N SER A 29 -3.85 2.43 7.93
CA SER A 29 -5.00 3.34 8.03
C SER A 29 -4.74 4.64 8.79
N TYR A 30 -3.71 4.69 9.64
CA TYR A 30 -3.35 5.88 10.44
C TYR A 30 -2.10 6.60 9.93
N THR A 31 -1.55 6.20 8.79
CA THR A 31 -0.32 6.79 8.23
C THR A 31 -0.56 8.28 7.94
N PHE A 32 0.32 9.16 8.46
CA PHE A 32 0.18 10.63 8.39
C PHE A 32 -1.09 11.21 9.05
N SER A 33 -1.76 10.46 9.93
CA SER A 33 -2.88 11.03 10.69
C SER A 33 -2.41 12.15 11.60
N LYS A 34 -3.19 13.24 11.64
CA LYS A 34 -2.99 14.37 12.57
C LYS A 34 -3.51 14.07 13.97
N ASP A 35 -4.37 13.07 14.11
CA ASP A 35 -5.01 12.72 15.37
C ASP A 35 -5.23 11.20 15.47
N ARG A 36 -4.12 10.49 15.62
CA ARG A 36 -4.12 9.05 15.79
C ARG A 36 -4.72 8.62 17.14
N ALA A 37 -4.63 9.48 18.16
CA ALA A 37 -5.15 9.18 19.50
C ALA A 37 -6.68 9.05 19.49
N ASN A 38 -7.38 9.92 18.75
CA ASN A 38 -8.82 9.84 18.56
C ASN A 38 -9.24 8.96 17.37
N LYS A 39 -8.36 8.07 16.89
CA LYS A 39 -8.64 7.11 15.81
C LYS A 39 -9.04 7.76 14.48
N LEU A 40 -8.54 8.96 14.17
CA LEU A 40 -8.76 9.58 12.87
C LEU A 40 -7.95 8.85 11.79
N MET A 41 -8.62 8.06 10.95
CA MET A 41 -7.99 7.34 9.84
C MET A 41 -7.82 8.25 8.62
N THR A 42 -6.68 8.13 7.93
CA THR A 42 -6.39 8.82 6.67
C THR A 42 -6.72 7.97 5.45
N MET A 43 -6.74 6.64 5.62
CA MET A 43 -7.08 5.68 4.57
C MET A 43 -7.89 4.52 5.13
N VAL A 44 -8.80 4.03 4.31
CA VAL A 44 -9.58 2.82 4.57
C VAL A 44 -9.64 2.00 3.29
N GLY A 45 -9.54 0.68 3.42
CA GLY A 45 -9.82 -0.20 2.30
C GLY A 45 -11.28 -0.11 1.89
N LYS A 46 -11.60 -0.52 0.65
CA LYS A 46 -13.00 -0.65 0.24
C LYS A 46 -13.74 -1.58 1.21
N ASN A 47 -15.04 -1.34 1.41
CA ASN A 47 -15.88 -2.03 2.38
C ASN A 47 -15.43 -1.84 3.85
N ASN A 48 -14.89 -0.66 4.17
CA ASN A 48 -14.46 -0.28 5.52
C ASN A 48 -13.37 -1.20 6.11
N LEU A 49 -12.54 -1.81 5.26
CA LEU A 49 -11.45 -2.66 5.70
C LEU A 49 -10.35 -1.83 6.37
N PHE A 50 -9.96 -2.23 7.59
CA PHE A 50 -8.82 -1.66 8.29
C PHE A 50 -7.50 -2.07 7.63
N LEU A 51 -6.63 -1.10 7.33
CA LEU A 51 -5.34 -1.33 6.71
C LEU A 51 -4.25 -1.39 7.77
N LYS A 52 -3.56 -2.53 7.84
CA LYS A 52 -2.48 -2.77 8.80
C LYS A 52 -1.30 -1.81 8.56
N ASP A 53 -0.72 -1.27 9.63
CA ASP A 53 0.52 -0.48 9.53
C ASP A 53 1.68 -1.31 8.98
N VAL A 54 2.55 -0.64 8.21
CA VAL A 54 3.71 -1.25 7.53
C VAL A 54 4.63 -1.97 8.53
N VAL A 55 4.87 -1.40 9.71
CA VAL A 55 5.71 -2.02 10.76
C VAL A 55 5.16 -3.35 11.30
N ARG A 56 3.89 -3.67 11.03
CA ARG A 56 3.28 -4.95 11.41
C ARG A 56 3.20 -5.93 10.23
N LYS A 57 3.67 -5.55 9.04
CA LYS A 57 3.76 -6.42 7.86
C LYS A 57 5.17 -7.00 7.82
N TYR A 58 5.34 -8.23 8.28
CA TYR A 58 6.66 -8.85 8.45
C TYR A 58 7.22 -9.48 7.17
N PHE A 59 6.36 -9.72 6.18
CA PHE A 59 6.71 -10.40 4.94
C PHE A 59 6.07 -9.70 3.75
N MET A 60 6.67 -9.89 2.58
CA MET A 60 6.08 -9.53 1.29
C MET A 60 4.82 -10.35 1.05
N SER A 61 3.81 -9.75 0.42
CA SER A 61 2.65 -10.52 -0.01
C SER A 61 2.98 -11.40 -1.21
N LYS A 62 2.11 -12.35 -1.55
CA LYS A 62 2.23 -13.14 -2.79
C LYS A 62 2.26 -12.23 -4.03
N SER A 63 1.46 -11.18 -4.03
CA SER A 63 1.39 -10.22 -5.14
C SER A 63 2.68 -9.39 -5.25
N ASP A 64 3.29 -8.99 -4.14
CA ASP A 64 4.59 -8.30 -4.15
C ASP A 64 5.67 -9.16 -4.80
N ILE A 65 5.75 -10.44 -4.42
CA ILE A 65 6.70 -11.41 -5.00
C ILE A 65 6.47 -11.53 -6.52
N ILE A 66 5.21 -11.68 -6.95
CA ILE A 66 4.86 -11.78 -8.38
C ILE A 66 5.24 -10.50 -9.13
N ARG A 67 4.99 -9.31 -8.57
CA ARG A 67 5.37 -8.03 -9.20
C ARG A 67 6.88 -7.94 -9.38
N ILE A 68 7.66 -8.26 -8.35
CA ILE A 68 9.13 -8.24 -8.42
C ILE A 68 9.63 -9.22 -9.49
N LYS A 69 9.12 -10.46 -9.50
CA LYS A 69 9.49 -11.44 -10.53
C LYS A 69 9.20 -10.94 -11.95
N LYS A 70 8.04 -10.31 -12.18
CA LYS A 70 7.67 -9.71 -13.47
C LYS A 70 8.54 -8.51 -13.85
N LEU A 71 8.90 -7.66 -12.89
CA LEU A 71 9.76 -6.48 -13.13
C LEU A 71 11.18 -6.87 -13.53
N TYR A 72 11.71 -7.93 -12.92
CA TYR A 72 13.10 -8.35 -13.09
C TYR A 72 13.25 -9.61 -13.96
N ASN A 73 12.18 -10.05 -14.63
CA ASN A 73 12.15 -11.26 -15.46
C ASN A 73 12.74 -12.50 -14.77
N CYS A 74 12.41 -12.68 -13.49
CA CYS A 74 12.81 -13.86 -12.73
C CYS A 74 11.79 -14.99 -12.92
N HIS A 75 12.27 -16.19 -13.26
CA HIS A 75 11.47 -17.40 -13.38
C HIS A 75 11.34 -18.10 -12.01
#